data_AF-A0A2V6YD70-F1
#
_entry.id   AF-A0A2V6YD70-F1
#
_cell.length_a   1.000
_cell.length_b   1.000
_cell.length_c   1.000
_cell.angle_alpha   90.00
_cell.angle_beta   90.00
_cell.angle_gamma   90.00
#
_symmetry.space_group_name_H-M   'P 1'
#
loop_
_entity.id
_entity.type
_entity.pdbx_description
1 polymer ?
#
loop_
_entity_poly.entity_id
_entity_poly.type
_entity_poly.pdbx_seq_one_letter_code
_entity_poly.pdbx_strand_id
1 'polypeptide(L)'
;MLTQGELNEFLARHLGEASAIPFTDIGLRLAGDGTVDGRGRLPLAHLVTEPPLSGLAGLLPPAWLERLVWLRIRARIHLEPATIPPERRYLRLDVREFAVGRQRFPASLLRFLLDPRRLRVLRWPVPGSIEAITIEADQVVIRFAS
;
A
#
# COMPACT_ATOMS: atom_id res chain seq x y z
N MET A 1 7.66 12.12 15.56
CA MET A 1 7.44 10.66 15.48
C MET A 1 5.96 10.46 15.26
N LEU A 2 5.56 9.41 14.53
CA LEU A 2 4.15 9.12 14.26
C LEU A 2 3.85 7.68 14.71
N THR A 3 2.85 7.51 15.57
CA THR A 3 2.48 6.20 16.09
C THR A 3 1.61 5.43 15.10
N GLN A 4 1.53 4.11 15.25
CA GLN A 4 0.63 3.25 14.49
C GLN A 4 -0.84 3.70 14.60
N GLY A 5 -1.27 4.16 15.78
CA GLY A 5 -2.62 4.66 16.02
C GLY A 5 -2.93 5.90 15.19
N GLU A 6 -2.07 6.91 15.28
CA GLU A 6 -2.20 8.16 14.51
C GLU A 6 -2.13 7.92 13.01
N LEU A 7 -1.25 7.00 12.56
CA LEU A 7 -1.17 6.63 11.16
C LEU A 7 -2.46 5.96 10.68
N ASN A 8 -3.03 5.03 11.46
CA ASN A 8 -4.30 4.40 11.12
C ASN A 8 -5.46 5.39 11.09
N GLU A 9 -5.51 6.33 12.02
CA GLU A 9 -6.51 7.40 12.00
C GLU A 9 -6.36 8.31 10.77
N PHE A 10 -5.13 8.69 10.45
CA PHE A 10 -4.86 9.48 9.25
C PHE A 10 -5.32 8.74 7.99
N LEU A 11 -4.98 7.46 7.88
CA LEU A 11 -5.36 6.59 6.76
C LEU A 11 -6.88 6.44 6.67
N ALA A 12 -7.56 6.17 7.79
CA ALA A 12 -9.02 6.04 7.82
C ALA A 12 -9.74 7.31 7.32
N ARG A 13 -9.18 8.50 7.60
CA ARG A 13 -9.76 9.79 7.18
C ARG A 13 -9.41 10.17 5.73
N HIS A 14 -8.21 9.87 5.25
CA HIS A 14 -7.71 10.43 4.00
C HIS A 14 -7.61 9.43 2.82
N LEU A 15 -7.61 8.11 3.06
CA LEU A 15 -7.44 7.15 1.95
C LEU A 15 -8.65 7.04 1.03
N GLY A 16 -9.86 7.29 1.54
CA GLY A 16 -11.07 7.34 0.71
C GLY A 16 -11.02 8.45 -0.34
N GLU A 17 -10.29 9.53 -0.07
CA GLU A 17 -10.14 10.68 -0.96
C GLU A 17 -8.86 10.61 -1.81
N ALA A 18 -7.78 10.09 -1.22
CA ALA A 18 -6.45 10.09 -1.84
C ALA A 18 -6.18 8.88 -2.75
N SER A 19 -6.91 7.78 -2.60
CA SER A 19 -6.71 6.60 -3.43
C SER A 19 -7.85 6.41 -4.43
N ALA A 20 -7.51 6.23 -5.71
CA ALA A 20 -8.46 5.82 -6.75
C ALA A 20 -8.97 4.36 -6.56
N ILE A 21 -8.85 3.82 -5.34
CA ILE A 21 -9.19 2.46 -4.97
C ILE A 21 -10.18 2.54 -3.80
N PRO A 22 -11.39 1.95 -3.91
CA PRO A 22 -12.40 2.07 -2.88
C PRO A 22 -12.13 1.09 -1.74
N PHE A 23 -11.01 1.30 -1.04
CA PHE A 23 -10.67 0.54 0.14
C PHE A 23 -11.56 0.94 1.32
N THR A 24 -12.07 -0.05 2.04
CA THR A 24 -12.77 0.09 3.32
C THR A 24 -12.03 -0.70 4.41
N ASP A 25 -12.29 -0.42 5.68
CA ASP A 25 -11.69 -1.14 6.82
C ASP A 25 -10.16 -1.25 6.76
N ILE A 26 -9.51 -0.14 6.38
CA ILE A 26 -8.06 -0.10 6.20
C ILE A 26 -7.38 -0.12 7.57
N GLY A 27 -6.33 -0.93 7.67
CA GLY A 27 -5.46 -0.94 8.83
C GLY A 27 -4.03 -1.19 8.41
N LEU A 28 -3.11 -0.54 9.10
CA LEU A 28 -1.68 -0.65 8.94
C LEU A 28 -1.08 -1.04 10.29
N ARG A 29 -0.23 -2.06 10.24
CA ARG A 29 0.57 -2.50 11.37
C ARG A 29 2.05 -2.26 11.08
N LEU A 30 2.75 -1.62 12.00
CA LEU A 30 4.18 -1.35 11.91
C LEU A 30 4.91 -2.54 12.56
N ALA A 31 5.45 -3.43 11.73
CA ALA A 31 6.03 -4.68 12.21
C ALA A 31 7.46 -4.52 12.77
N GLY A 32 8.07 -3.36 12.59
CA GLY A 32 9.49 -3.13 12.86
C GLY A 32 10.39 -3.51 11.69
N ASP A 33 11.68 -3.25 11.82
CA ASP A 33 12.73 -3.57 10.83
C ASP A 33 12.47 -3.01 9.42
N GLY A 34 11.81 -1.85 9.32
CA GLY A 34 11.43 -1.26 8.04
C GLY A 34 10.22 -1.92 7.38
N THR A 35 9.49 -2.81 8.07
CA THR A 35 8.38 -3.58 7.49
C THR A 35 7.03 -3.06 7.98
N VAL A 36 6.07 -2.98 7.04
CA VAL A 36 4.69 -2.60 7.28
C VAL A 36 3.74 -3.65 6.74
N ASP A 37 2.74 -4.01 7.55
CA ASP A 37 1.66 -4.94 7.20
C ASP A 37 0.38 -4.13 6.97
N GLY A 38 -0.08 -4.06 5.74
CA GLY A 38 -1.32 -3.40 5.35
C GLY A 38 -2.46 -4.40 5.19
N ARG A 39 -3.66 -4.01 5.60
CA ARG A 39 -4.91 -4.71 5.33
C ARG A 39 -5.99 -3.73 4.89
N GLY A 40 -6.89 -4.16 4.03
CA GLY A 40 -8.08 -3.42 3.65
C GLY A 40 -9.09 -4.34 2.99
N ARG A 41 -10.32 -3.89 2.85
CA ARG A 41 -11.36 -4.57 2.09
C ARG A 41 -11.64 -3.81 0.81
N LEU A 42 -11.93 -4.52 -0.26
CA LEU A 42 -12.40 -3.94 -1.51
C LEU A 42 -13.41 -4.89 -2.19
N PRO A 43 -14.30 -4.38 -3.04
CA PRO A 43 -15.17 -5.23 -3.83
C PRO A 43 -14.35 -6.14 -4.76
N LEU A 44 -14.76 -7.40 -4.88
CA LEU A 44 -14.08 -8.39 -5.74
C LEU A 44 -13.97 -7.91 -7.19
N ALA A 45 -14.97 -7.16 -7.66
CA ALA A 45 -14.99 -6.54 -8.98
C ALA A 45 -13.65 -5.86 -9.32
N HIS A 46 -13.10 -5.06 -8.40
CA HIS A 46 -11.86 -4.31 -8.61
C HIS A 46 -10.60 -5.19 -8.74
N LEU A 47 -10.66 -6.47 -8.35
CA LEU A 47 -9.56 -7.40 -8.57
C LEU A 47 -9.69 -8.16 -9.88
N VAL A 48 -10.93 -8.44 -10.30
CA VAL A 48 -11.23 -9.29 -11.47
C VAL A 48 -11.59 -8.50 -12.71
N THR A 49 -11.65 -7.17 -12.65
CA THR A 49 -11.76 -6.30 -13.83
C THR A 49 -10.41 -5.76 -14.29
N GLU A 50 -9.38 -5.86 -13.45
CA GLU A 50 -8.03 -5.43 -13.76
C GLU A 50 -7.23 -6.57 -14.44
N PRO A 51 -6.42 -6.30 -15.47
CA PRO A 51 -5.55 -7.30 -16.07
C PRO A 51 -4.57 -7.91 -15.05
N PRO A 52 -4.21 -9.20 -15.16
CA PRO A 52 -4.65 -10.18 -16.15
C PRO A 52 -5.98 -10.85 -15.79
N LEU A 53 -6.58 -10.51 -14.65
CA LEU A 53 -7.76 -11.21 -14.14
C LEU A 53 -9.07 -10.72 -14.74
N SER A 54 -9.03 -9.68 -15.57
CA SER A 54 -10.18 -9.10 -16.29
C SER A 54 -11.11 -10.13 -16.95
N GLY A 55 -10.56 -11.25 -17.44
CA GLY A 55 -11.33 -12.34 -18.05
C GLY A 55 -12.21 -13.13 -17.06
N LEU A 56 -11.95 -13.05 -15.75
CA LEU A 56 -12.72 -13.74 -14.72
C LEU A 56 -14.01 -13.02 -14.36
N ALA A 57 -14.12 -11.71 -14.60
CA ALA A 57 -15.32 -10.94 -14.28
C ALA A 57 -16.59 -11.51 -14.93
N GLY A 58 -16.49 -11.96 -16.19
CA GLY A 58 -17.61 -12.55 -16.93
C GLY A 58 -17.97 -13.99 -16.51
N LEU A 59 -17.13 -14.64 -15.71
CA LEU A 59 -17.35 -16.01 -15.21
C LEU A 59 -17.97 -16.04 -13.82
N LEU A 60 -17.97 -14.90 -13.12
CA LEU A 60 -18.45 -14.80 -11.75
C LEU A 60 -19.88 -14.25 -11.72
N PRO A 61 -20.75 -14.75 -10.83
CA PRO A 61 -22.07 -14.17 -10.63
C PRO A 61 -21.97 -12.68 -10.23
N PRO A 62 -22.87 -11.79 -10.71
CA PRO A 62 -22.84 -10.38 -10.34
C PRO A 62 -22.84 -10.13 -8.83
N ALA A 63 -23.60 -10.91 -8.07
CA ALA A 63 -23.65 -10.84 -6.61
C ALA A 63 -22.30 -11.12 -5.93
N TRP A 64 -21.37 -11.80 -6.60
CA TRP A 64 -20.02 -12.05 -6.08
C TRP A 64 -19.08 -10.88 -6.33
N LEU A 65 -19.30 -10.11 -7.39
CA LEU A 65 -18.46 -8.97 -7.76
C LEU A 65 -18.54 -7.85 -6.72
N GLU A 66 -19.70 -7.65 -6.12
CA GLU A 66 -19.91 -6.65 -5.06
C GLU A 66 -19.38 -7.10 -3.69
N ARG A 67 -19.02 -8.38 -3.54
CA ARG A 67 -18.58 -8.92 -2.26
C ARG A 67 -17.23 -8.33 -1.86
N LEU A 68 -17.19 -7.75 -0.66
CA LEU A 68 -15.96 -7.24 -0.07
C LEU A 68 -15.00 -8.40 0.28
N VAL A 69 -13.80 -8.35 -0.28
CA VAL A 69 -12.72 -9.29 -0.02
C VAL A 69 -11.60 -8.60 0.73
N TRP A 70 -11.04 -9.31 1.70
CA TRP A 70 -9.85 -8.85 2.40
C TRP A 70 -8.64 -8.89 1.48
N LEU A 71 -7.89 -7.81 1.49
CA LEU A 71 -6.59 -7.70 0.86
C LEU A 71 -5.55 -7.47 1.95
N ARG A 72 -4.47 -8.24 1.91
CA ARG A 72 -3.36 -8.15 2.85
C ARG A 72 -2.07 -8.00 2.08
N ILE A 73 -1.26 -7.04 2.48
CA ILE A 73 0.07 -6.78 1.93
C ILE A 73 1.08 -6.71 3.06
N ARG A 74 2.26 -7.26 2.82
CA ARG A 74 3.46 -6.98 3.62
C ARG A 74 4.44 -6.26 2.72
N ALA A 75 4.86 -5.07 3.11
CA ALA A 75 5.79 -4.25 2.35
C ALA A 75 6.98 -3.84 3.20
N ARG A 76 8.14 -3.73 2.56
CA ARG A 76 9.31 -3.11 3.17
C ARG A 76 9.44 -1.69 2.64
N ILE A 77 9.61 -0.76 3.56
CA ILE A 77 9.80 0.65 3.24
C ILE A 77 11.28 0.89 2.96
N HIS A 78 11.54 1.50 1.81
CA HIS A 78 12.86 1.88 1.35
C HIS A 78 12.85 3.36 0.96
N LEU A 79 13.79 4.13 1.50
CA LEU A 79 14.04 5.49 1.02
C LEU A 79 15.07 5.40 -0.10
N GLU A 80 14.67 5.77 -1.33
CA GLU A 80 15.59 5.82 -2.46
C GLU A 80 16.65 6.91 -2.19
N PRO A 81 17.95 6.59 -2.29
CA PRO A 81 19.00 7.59 -2.14
C PRO A 81 18.90 8.60 -3.28
N ALA A 82 19.05 9.89 -2.96
CA ALA A 82 19.18 10.92 -3.98
C ALA A 82 20.49 10.70 -4.72
N THR A 83 20.44 10.54 -6.05
CA THR A 83 21.64 10.24 -6.84
C THR A 83 22.44 11.52 -7.07
N ILE A 84 21.77 12.68 -7.17
CA ILE A 84 22.39 14.00 -7.34
C ILE A 84 21.60 15.07 -6.57
N PRO A 85 22.19 15.85 -5.65
CA PRO A 85 21.50 17.00 -5.06
C PRO A 85 21.19 18.07 -6.15
N PRO A 86 19.97 18.65 -6.22
CA PRO A 86 18.84 18.58 -5.30
C PRO A 86 17.71 17.65 -5.80
N GLU A 87 17.98 16.36 -6.03
CA GLU A 87 16.93 15.39 -6.37
C GLU A 87 15.94 15.18 -5.23
N ARG A 88 14.66 15.06 -5.59
CA ARG A 88 13.61 14.59 -4.69
C ARG A 88 13.89 13.13 -4.31
N ARG A 89 13.97 12.87 -3.01
CA ARG A 89 14.01 11.50 -2.47
C ARG A 89 12.63 10.87 -2.63
N TYR A 90 12.58 9.57 -2.84
CA TYR A 90 11.31 8.85 -2.96
C TYR A 90 11.23 7.78 -1.88
N LEU A 91 10.10 7.75 -1.18
CA LEU A 91 9.73 6.63 -0.32
C LEU A 91 9.11 5.56 -1.20
N ARG A 92 9.67 4.36 -1.17
CA ARG A 92 9.19 3.22 -1.94
C ARG A 92 8.75 2.11 -1.01
N LEU A 93 7.55 1.58 -1.28
CA LEU A 93 6.99 0.39 -0.63
C LEU A 93 7.23 -0.83 -1.52
N ASP A 94 8.21 -1.64 -1.15
CA ASP A 94 8.47 -2.92 -1.83
C ASP A 94 7.63 -4.02 -1.20
N VAL A 95 6.54 -4.39 -1.87
CA VAL A 95 5.65 -5.48 -1.43
C VAL A 95 6.38 -6.82 -1.55
N ARG A 96 6.41 -7.56 -0.44
CA ARG A 96 7.03 -8.88 -0.29
C ARG A 96 6.00 -10.00 -0.25
N GLU A 97 4.86 -9.76 0.40
CA GLU A 97 3.76 -10.73 0.47
C GLU A 97 2.45 -10.06 0.09
N PHE A 98 1.60 -10.82 -0.59
CA PHE A 98 0.28 -10.39 -1.01
C PHE A 98 -0.73 -11.53 -0.82
N ALA A 99 -1.90 -11.23 -0.29
CA ALA A 99 -2.98 -12.20 -0.12
C ALA A 99 -4.35 -11.58 -0.33
N VAL A 100 -5.26 -12.36 -0.93
CA VAL A 100 -6.68 -12.03 -1.08
C VAL A 100 -7.51 -13.08 -0.35
N GLY A 101 -8.32 -12.63 0.61
CA GLY A 101 -9.03 -13.50 1.54
C GLY A 101 -8.06 -14.37 2.33
N ARG A 102 -8.12 -15.69 2.08
CA ARG A 102 -7.22 -16.68 2.67
C ARG A 102 -6.11 -17.12 1.71
N GLN A 103 -6.18 -16.71 0.44
CA GLN A 103 -5.27 -17.17 -0.60
C GLN A 103 -4.06 -16.24 -0.68
N ARG A 104 -2.86 -16.81 -0.58
CA ARG A 104 -1.60 -16.11 -0.81
C ARG A 104 -1.28 -16.09 -2.30
N PHE A 105 -0.74 -14.99 -2.76
CA PHE A 105 -0.34 -14.76 -4.15
C PHE A 105 1.08 -14.23 -4.21
N PRO A 106 1.79 -14.42 -5.34
CA PRO A 106 3.07 -13.79 -5.56
C PRO A 106 2.96 -12.26 -5.47
N ALA A 107 3.91 -11.59 -4.81
CA ALA A 107 3.91 -10.13 -4.72
C ALA A 107 4.01 -9.43 -6.09
N SER A 108 4.60 -10.11 -7.09
CA SER A 108 4.60 -9.65 -8.47
C SER A 108 3.18 -9.53 -9.04
N LEU A 109 2.23 -10.36 -8.60
CA LEU A 109 0.85 -10.31 -9.07
C LEU A 109 0.17 -8.99 -8.70
N LEU A 110 0.54 -8.39 -7.57
CA LEU A 110 0.03 -7.08 -7.16
C LEU A 110 0.32 -5.99 -8.20
N ARG A 111 1.46 -6.09 -8.91
CA ARG A 111 1.83 -5.11 -9.96
C ARG A 111 0.89 -5.13 -11.15
N PHE A 112 0.19 -6.24 -11.37
CA PHE A 112 -0.80 -6.34 -12.42
C PHE A 112 -2.18 -5.93 -11.90
N LEU A 113 -2.52 -6.32 -10.67
CA LEU A 113 -3.80 -5.97 -10.03
C LEU A 113 -3.95 -4.47 -9.74
N LEU A 114 -2.84 -3.77 -9.57
CA LEU A 114 -2.82 -2.32 -9.43
C LEU A 114 -2.40 -1.70 -10.76
N ASP A 115 -3.31 -0.96 -11.40
CA ASP A 115 -3.02 -0.09 -12.55
C ASP A 115 -1.68 0.65 -12.32
N PRO A 116 -0.78 0.79 -13.31
CA PRO A 116 0.46 1.56 -13.17
C PRO A 116 0.28 2.96 -12.56
N ARG A 117 -0.87 3.61 -12.74
CA ARG A 117 -1.20 4.87 -12.04
C ARG A 117 -1.37 4.69 -10.54
N ARG A 118 -1.93 3.55 -10.11
CA ARG A 118 -2.09 3.13 -8.70
C ARG A 118 -0.79 2.62 -8.08
N LEU A 119 0.18 2.16 -8.88
CA LEU A 119 1.54 1.88 -8.38
C LEU A 119 2.25 3.13 -7.85
N ARG A 120 1.83 4.34 -8.25
CA ARG A 120 2.32 5.60 -7.63
C ARG A 120 1.96 5.69 -6.15
N VAL A 121 0.95 4.97 -5.67
CA VAL A 121 0.64 4.86 -4.22
C VAL A 121 1.75 4.12 -3.47
N LEU A 122 2.57 3.32 -4.16
CA LEU A 122 3.72 2.65 -3.57
C LEU A 122 5.01 3.48 -3.64
N ARG A 123 4.99 4.65 -4.29
CA ARG A 123 6.15 5.53 -4.43
C ARG A 123 5.78 6.99 -4.18
N TRP A 124 6.15 7.52 -3.02
CA TRP A 124 5.81 8.88 -2.62
C TRP A 124 7.03 9.81 -2.66
N PRO A 125 6.89 11.03 -3.21
CA PRO A 125 7.95 12.03 -3.10
C PRO A 125 8.10 12.45 -1.64
N VAL A 126 9.34 12.44 -1.16
CA VAL A 126 9.69 12.85 0.19
C VAL A 126 10.32 14.25 0.12
N PRO A 127 9.87 15.21 0.95
CA PRO A 127 10.50 16.52 1.06
C PRO A 127 12.00 16.43 1.35
N GLY A 128 12.80 17.31 0.75
CA GLY A 128 14.26 17.34 0.95
C GLY A 128 14.71 17.64 2.38
N SER A 129 13.80 18.13 3.23
CA SER A 129 14.02 18.30 4.67
C SER A 129 14.06 16.98 5.44
N ILE A 130 13.61 15.86 4.85
CA ILE A 130 13.60 14.56 5.52
C ILE A 130 14.88 13.79 5.14
N GLU A 131 15.69 13.53 6.15
CA GLU A 131 16.94 12.78 6.03
C GLU A 131 16.70 11.28 5.99
N ALA A 132 15.87 10.75 6.91
CA ALA A 132 15.59 9.32 7.01
C ALA A 132 14.17 9.05 7.51
N ILE A 133 13.59 7.94 7.06
CA ILE A 133 12.33 7.39 7.59
C ILE A 133 12.62 5.97 8.03
N THR A 134 12.47 5.70 9.32
CA THR A 134 12.67 4.37 9.93
C THR A 134 11.34 3.87 10.47
N ILE A 135 11.04 2.60 10.22
CA ILE A 135 9.89 1.93 10.82
C ILE A 135 10.39 1.07 11.96
N GLU A 136 10.03 1.48 13.16
CA GLU A 136 10.22 0.69 14.37
C GLU A 136 8.91 -0.05 14.70
N ALA A 137 8.94 -0.90 15.72
CA ALA A 137 7.73 -1.52 16.22
C ALA A 137 6.76 -0.41 16.68
N ASP A 138 5.54 -0.42 16.15
CA ASP A 138 4.45 0.49 16.50
C ASP A 138 4.66 1.99 16.20
N GLN A 139 5.79 2.39 15.61
CA GLN A 139 6.05 3.80 15.28
C GLN A 139 6.90 4.04 14.03
N VAL A 140 6.68 5.21 13.42
CA VAL A 140 7.46 5.76 12.32
C VAL A 140 8.33 6.91 12.85
N VAL A 141 9.64 6.75 12.71
CA VAL A 141 10.63 7.76 13.08
C VAL A 141 11.09 8.49 11.82
N ILE A 142 10.77 9.78 11.75
CA ILE A 142 11.20 10.68 10.67
C ILE A 142 12.35 11.53 11.21
N ARG A 143 13.51 11.45 10.59
CA ARG A 143 14.67 12.31 10.87
C ARG A 143 14.74 13.40 9.83
N PHE A 144 14.96 14.64 10.27
CA PHE A 144 15.08 15.80 9.40
C PHE A 144 16.54 16.19 9.24
N ALA A 145 16.90 16.66 8.05
CA ALA A 145 18.22 17.22 7.80
C ALA A 145 18.38 18.50 8.63
N SER A 146 19.48 18.59 9.38
CA SER A 146 19.85 19.76 10.19
C SER A 146 20.54 20.83 9.36
#